data_AF-A0A552U9M1-F1
#
_entry.id   AF-A0A552U9M1-F1
#
_cell.length_a   1.000
_cell.length_b   1.000
_cell.length_c   1.000
_cell.angle_alpha   90.00
_cell.angle_beta   90.00
_cell.angle_gamma   90.00
#
_symmetry.space_group_name_H-M   'P 1'
#
loop_
_entity.id
_entity.type
_entity.pdbx_description
1 polymer ?
#
loop_
_entity_poly.entity_id
_entity_poly.type
_entity_poly.pdbx_seq_one_letter_code
_entity_poly.pdbx_strand_id
1 'polypeptide(L)'
;MLRVLLLLLIASPVAAAAPDWAMATLNDGLAAHRAQDYARARHDFRRLAGEGSAIAETMLGVMHARGQGVPRDAATAATWWLRAANRGYPPAQFALAEAFAEGRGVGRDAERAWVWARLAATHGDTPTAKRAGALATSLAARMDAATLARLDRKRLAWRPWATLAE
;
A
#
# COMPACT_ATOMS: atom_id res chain seq x y z
N MET A 1 -14.81 34.22 -39.95
CA MET A 1 -15.32 32.83 -39.85
C MET A 1 -14.11 31.92 -40.05
N LEU A 2 -13.73 30.92 -39.25
CA LEU A 2 -14.30 30.26 -38.09
C LEU A 2 -13.23 29.25 -37.61
N ARG A 3 -13.03 29.16 -36.28
CA ARG A 3 -12.54 28.01 -35.49
C ARG A 3 -11.07 27.55 -35.59
N VAL A 4 -10.29 28.14 -34.68
CA VAL A 4 -9.35 27.48 -33.76
C VAL A 4 -9.62 25.97 -33.62
N LEU A 5 -8.68 25.12 -34.05
CA LEU A 5 -8.67 23.70 -33.72
C LEU A 5 -7.75 23.49 -32.50
N LEU A 6 -8.40 23.28 -31.37
CA LEU A 6 -7.83 22.96 -30.07
C LEU A 6 -7.28 21.51 -30.13
N LEU A 7 -5.97 21.34 -30.21
CA LEU A 7 -5.34 20.03 -30.00
C LEU A 7 -5.24 19.79 -28.49
N LEU A 8 -6.15 18.96 -27.98
CA LEU A 8 -6.14 18.44 -26.61
C LEU A 8 -4.89 17.60 -26.40
N LEU A 9 -3.92 18.17 -25.67
CA LEU A 9 -2.80 17.46 -25.09
C LEU A 9 -3.36 16.46 -24.06
N ILE A 10 -3.40 15.18 -24.42
CA ILE A 10 -3.68 14.10 -23.48
C ILE A 10 -2.44 14.00 -22.59
N ALA A 11 -2.47 14.71 -21.47
CA ALA A 11 -1.49 14.53 -20.40
C ALA A 11 -1.75 13.15 -19.77
N SER A 12 -1.06 12.11 -20.26
CA SER A 12 -0.81 10.92 -19.46
C SER A 12 -0.18 11.40 -18.15
N PRO A 13 -0.68 11.00 -16.96
CA PRO A 13 0.00 11.34 -15.73
C PRO A 13 1.27 10.48 -15.68
N VAL A 14 2.35 10.97 -16.27
CA VAL A 14 3.68 10.69 -15.75
C VAL A 14 3.60 11.12 -14.28
N ALA A 15 3.74 10.16 -13.37
CA ALA A 15 3.76 10.43 -11.94
C ALA A 15 4.80 11.53 -11.70
N ALA A 16 4.33 12.76 -11.46
CA ALA A 16 5.19 13.88 -11.18
C ALA A 16 6.07 13.49 -10.00
N ALA A 17 7.39 13.44 -10.21
CA ALA A 17 8.33 13.25 -9.13
C ALA A 17 8.00 14.28 -8.06
N ALA A 18 7.76 13.83 -6.82
CA ALA A 18 7.39 14.72 -5.73
C ALA A 18 8.45 15.83 -5.62
N PRO A 19 8.06 17.09 -5.39
CA PRO A 19 9.01 18.19 -5.29
C PRO A 19 10.04 17.94 -4.18
N ASP A 20 11.26 18.46 -4.32
CA ASP A 20 12.39 18.15 -3.41
C ASP A 20 12.07 18.37 -1.92
N TRP A 21 11.22 19.37 -1.59
CA TRP A 21 10.77 19.62 -0.23
C TRP A 21 9.90 18.48 0.35
N ALA A 22 9.15 17.76 -0.48
CA ALA A 22 8.34 16.62 -0.06
C ALA A 22 9.22 15.42 0.30
N MET A 23 10.30 15.20 -0.44
CA MET A 23 11.31 14.18 -0.12
C MET A 23 12.10 14.53 1.15
N ALA A 24 12.49 15.79 1.32
CA ALA A 24 13.14 16.26 2.54
C ALA A 24 12.24 16.07 3.77
N THR A 25 10.95 16.44 3.68
CA THR A 25 10.04 16.26 4.82
C THR A 25 9.79 14.78 5.12
N LEU A 26 9.72 13.91 4.10
CA LEU A 26 9.57 12.48 4.33
C LEU A 26 10.77 11.91 5.11
N ASN A 27 11.99 12.35 4.77
CA ASN A 27 13.19 11.95 5.49
C ASN A 27 13.17 12.42 6.95
N ASP A 28 12.70 13.64 7.21
CA ASP A 28 12.56 14.19 8.56
C ASP A 28 11.54 13.39 9.39
N GLY A 29 10.38 13.07 8.82
CA GLY A 29 9.37 12.24 9.50
C GLY A 29 9.88 10.83 9.80
N LEU A 30 10.63 10.22 8.87
CA LEU A 30 11.28 8.94 9.09
C LEU A 30 12.40 9.03 10.14
N ALA A 31 13.17 10.12 10.18
CA ALA A 31 14.19 10.35 11.19
C ALA A 31 13.56 10.52 12.59
N ALA A 32 12.50 11.31 12.71
CA ALA A 32 11.73 11.45 13.94
C ALA A 32 11.17 10.10 14.41
N HIS A 33 10.64 9.28 13.50
CA HIS A 33 10.15 7.93 13.82
C HIS A 33 11.26 7.02 14.37
N ARG A 34 12.44 7.03 13.74
CA ARG A 34 13.62 6.28 14.21
C ARG A 34 14.11 6.77 15.57
N ALA A 35 14.01 8.08 15.83
CA ALA A 35 14.31 8.69 17.11
C ALA A 35 13.19 8.51 18.16
N GLN A 36 12.12 7.78 17.83
CA GLN A 36 10.95 7.57 18.69
C GLN A 36 10.18 8.85 19.05
N ASP A 37 10.43 9.95 18.35
CA ASP A 37 9.58 11.15 18.39
C ASP A 37 8.34 10.90 17.53
N TYR A 38 7.45 10.06 18.05
CA TYR A 38 6.25 9.65 17.34
C TYR A 38 5.24 10.79 17.18
N ALA A 39 5.29 11.82 18.02
CA ALA A 39 4.43 12.99 17.88
C ALA A 39 4.78 13.76 16.61
N ARG A 40 6.07 14.08 16.43
CA ARG A 40 6.56 14.74 15.21
C ARG A 40 6.41 13.87 13.98
N ALA A 41 6.79 12.60 14.06
CA ALA A 41 6.64 11.66 12.94
C ALA A 41 5.18 11.57 12.47
N ARG A 42 4.23 11.46 13.41
CA ARG A 42 2.79 11.41 13.09
C ARG A 42 2.31 12.69 12.42
N HIS A 43 2.75 13.85 12.93
CA HIS A 43 2.43 15.15 12.34
C HIS A 43 2.87 15.21 10.87
N ASP A 44 4.14 14.88 10.60
CA ASP A 44 4.72 14.97 9.26
C ASP A 44 4.09 13.94 8.32
N PHE A 45 3.89 12.70 8.78
CA PHE A 45 3.21 11.68 7.98
C PHE A 45 1.75 12.02 7.70
N ARG A 46 1.01 12.64 8.64
CA ARG A 46 -0.37 13.09 8.39
C ARG A 46 -0.43 14.15 7.29
N ARG A 47 0.47 15.13 7.34
CA ARG A 47 0.57 16.15 6.29
C ARG A 47 0.88 15.52 4.93
N LEU A 48 1.94 14.72 4.86
CA LEU A 48 2.37 14.05 3.62
C LEU A 48 1.32 13.07 3.08
N ALA A 49 0.57 12.38 3.95
CA ALA A 49 -0.54 11.53 3.53
C ALA A 49 -1.71 12.34 2.93
N GLY A 50 -1.97 13.55 3.45
CA GLY A 50 -2.92 14.50 2.85
C GLY A 50 -2.50 14.96 1.46
N GLU A 51 -1.20 15.03 1.20
CA GLU A 51 -0.60 15.31 -0.11
C GLU A 51 -0.48 14.07 -1.01
N GLY A 52 -0.96 12.91 -0.53
CA GLY A 52 -0.93 11.67 -1.29
C GLY A 52 0.43 10.96 -1.28
N SER A 53 1.23 11.05 -0.22
CA SER A 53 2.41 10.19 -0.07
C SER A 53 2.01 8.78 0.38
N ALA A 54 2.13 7.79 -0.51
CA ALA A 54 1.87 6.39 -0.18
C ALA A 54 2.82 5.83 0.90
N ILE A 55 4.04 6.38 0.98
CA ILE A 55 5.01 6.04 2.04
C ILE A 55 4.47 6.52 3.39
N ALA A 56 4.01 7.77 3.46
CA ALA A 56 3.46 8.34 4.69
C ALA A 56 2.17 7.62 5.12
N GLU A 57 1.27 7.32 4.18
CA GLU A 57 0.08 6.48 4.44
C GLU A 57 0.49 5.12 5.03
N THR A 58 1.52 4.47 4.47
CA THR A 58 2.03 3.19 4.99
C THR A 58 2.59 3.33 6.40
N MET A 59 3.35 4.39 6.68
CA MET A 59 3.92 4.64 8.00
C MET A 59 2.86 4.94 9.05
N LEU A 60 1.79 5.68 8.71
CA LEU A 60 0.64 5.85 9.59
C LEU A 60 0.00 4.50 9.94
N GLY A 61 -0.13 3.62 8.95
CA GLY A 61 -0.60 2.26 9.20
C GLY A 61 0.31 1.48 10.16
N VAL A 62 1.63 1.57 9.98
CA VAL A 62 2.61 0.96 10.91
C VAL A 62 2.47 1.51 12.33
N MET A 63 2.31 2.83 12.47
CA MET A 63 2.15 3.46 13.78
C MET A 63 0.90 2.97 14.50
N HIS A 64 -0.24 2.87 13.81
CA HIS A 64 -1.47 2.31 14.36
C HIS A 64 -1.33 0.81 14.70
N ALA A 65 -0.72 0.01 13.83
CA ALA A 65 -0.54 -1.43 14.08
C ALA A 65 0.33 -1.73 15.32
N ARG A 66 1.30 -0.86 15.59
CA ARG A 66 2.28 -0.99 16.68
C ARG A 66 1.98 -0.15 17.92
N GLY A 67 1.00 0.76 17.86
CA GLY A 67 0.72 1.71 18.96
C GLY A 67 1.82 2.76 19.16
N GLN A 68 2.50 3.20 18.09
CA GLN A 68 3.60 4.16 18.17
C GLN A 68 3.07 5.59 18.13
N GLY A 69 2.99 6.26 19.29
CA GLY A 69 2.45 7.63 19.41
C GLY A 69 0.95 7.74 19.15
N VAL A 70 0.25 6.61 19.06
CA VAL A 70 -1.20 6.46 18.92
C VAL A 70 -1.64 5.18 19.62
N PRO A 71 -2.91 5.06 20.05
CA PRO A 71 -3.46 3.78 20.49
C PRO A 71 -3.29 2.70 19.40
N ARG A 72 -2.98 1.48 19.83
CA ARG A 72 -2.83 0.35 18.92
C ARG A 72 -4.20 0.01 18.32
N ASP A 73 -4.27 0.02 17.00
CA ASP A 73 -5.48 -0.26 16.24
C ASP A 73 -5.11 -0.87 14.89
N ALA A 74 -5.29 -2.19 14.76
CA ALA A 74 -4.98 -2.91 13.54
C ALA A 74 -6.00 -2.61 12.41
N ALA A 75 -7.24 -2.27 12.72
CA ALA A 75 -8.26 -1.97 11.71
C ALA A 75 -8.00 -0.61 11.04
N THR A 76 -7.63 0.39 11.85
CA THR A 76 -7.14 1.67 11.33
C THR A 76 -5.85 1.47 10.53
N ALA A 77 -4.95 0.59 10.97
CA ALA A 77 -3.75 0.27 10.19
C ALA A 77 -4.06 -0.30 8.81
N ALA A 78 -4.96 -1.29 8.74
CA ALA A 78 -5.40 -1.88 7.48
C ALA A 78 -6.03 -0.86 6.54
N THR A 79 -6.79 0.10 7.06
CA THR A 79 -7.38 1.19 6.27
C THR A 79 -6.30 2.07 5.64
N TRP A 80 -5.26 2.43 6.40
CA TRP A 80 -4.13 3.20 5.88
C TRP A 80 -3.34 2.44 4.80
N TRP A 81 -3.07 1.15 5.05
CA TRP A 81 -2.39 0.31 4.06
C TRP A 81 -3.21 0.13 2.80
N LEU A 82 -4.54 -0.01 2.89
CA LEU A 82 -5.41 -0.11 1.72
C LEU A 82 -5.29 1.09 0.78
N ARG A 83 -5.29 2.30 1.34
CA ARG A 83 -5.12 3.53 0.55
C ARG A 83 -3.83 3.52 -0.26
N ALA A 84 -2.70 3.20 0.38
CA ALA A 84 -1.40 3.14 -0.29
C ALA A 84 -1.29 1.95 -1.26
N ALA A 85 -1.85 0.79 -0.90
CA ALA A 85 -1.80 -0.43 -1.69
C ALA A 85 -2.61 -0.34 -2.98
N ASN A 86 -3.77 0.33 -2.94
CA ASN A 86 -4.60 0.65 -4.11
C ASN A 86 -3.87 1.51 -5.14
N ARG A 87 -2.81 2.20 -4.73
CA ARG A 87 -1.95 3.03 -5.59
C ARG A 87 -0.70 2.30 -6.06
N GLY A 88 -0.63 0.98 -5.83
CA GLY A 88 0.48 0.16 -6.28
C GLY A 88 1.72 0.19 -5.38
N TYR A 89 1.64 0.73 -4.15
CA TYR A 89 2.81 0.81 -3.30
C TYR A 89 3.15 -0.54 -2.65
N PRO A 90 4.28 -1.20 -3.00
CA PRO A 90 4.51 -2.60 -2.65
C PRO A 90 4.60 -2.88 -1.14
N PRO A 91 5.23 -2.02 -0.31
CA PRO A 91 5.22 -2.22 1.13
C PRO A 91 3.82 -2.21 1.75
N ALA A 92 2.90 -1.39 1.24
CA ALA A 92 1.51 -1.38 1.70
C ALA A 92 0.73 -2.62 1.25
N GLN A 93 0.92 -3.03 -0.01
CA GLN A 93 0.34 -4.26 -0.54
C GLN A 93 0.80 -5.48 0.28
N PHE A 94 2.09 -5.55 0.61
CA PHE A 94 2.63 -6.61 1.45
C PHE A 94 2.08 -6.55 2.89
N ALA A 95 1.98 -5.36 3.48
CA ALA A 95 1.38 -5.20 4.82
C ALA A 95 -0.08 -5.65 4.87
N LEU A 96 -0.87 -5.35 3.83
CA LEU A 96 -2.24 -5.86 3.71
C LEU A 96 -2.27 -7.38 3.52
N ALA A 97 -1.34 -7.94 2.75
CA ALA A 97 -1.25 -9.38 2.59
C ALA A 97 -1.00 -10.09 3.92
N GLU A 98 -0.07 -9.57 4.74
CA GLU A 98 0.15 -10.07 6.10
C GLU A 98 -1.09 -9.89 6.99
N ALA A 99 -1.76 -8.74 6.91
CA ALA A 99 -2.98 -8.47 7.67
C ALA A 99 -4.10 -9.47 7.38
N PHE A 100 -4.38 -9.75 6.10
CA PHE A 100 -5.38 -10.76 5.69
C PHE A 100 -4.93 -12.19 6.02
N ALA A 101 -3.65 -12.54 5.86
CA ALA A 101 -3.15 -13.87 6.14
C ALA A 101 -3.34 -14.27 7.62
N GLU A 102 -3.21 -13.29 8.50
CA GLU A 102 -3.23 -13.47 9.95
C GLU A 102 -4.53 -12.99 10.62
N GLY A 103 -5.39 -12.26 9.90
CA GLY A 103 -6.60 -11.66 10.46
C GLY A 103 -6.33 -10.48 11.40
N ARG A 104 -5.28 -9.68 11.14
CA ARG A 104 -4.94 -8.51 11.97
C ARG A 104 -5.72 -7.27 11.51
N GLY A 105 -6.77 -6.90 12.24
CA GLY A 105 -7.58 -5.71 11.92
C GLY A 105 -8.50 -5.89 10.72
N VAL A 106 -8.48 -7.06 10.11
CA VAL A 106 -9.35 -7.55 9.04
C VAL A 106 -9.72 -9.00 9.33
N GLY A 107 -10.79 -9.50 8.71
CA GLY A 107 -11.06 -10.94 8.73
C GLY A 107 -9.91 -11.71 8.07
N ARG A 108 -9.60 -12.90 8.60
CA ARG A 108 -8.60 -13.77 7.97
C ARG A 108 -9.10 -14.23 6.61
N ASP A 109 -8.31 -14.00 5.57
CA ASP A 109 -8.65 -14.34 4.19
C ASP A 109 -7.38 -14.67 3.39
N ALA A 110 -7.16 -15.97 3.16
CA ALA A 110 -5.97 -16.44 2.45
C ALA A 110 -5.97 -16.05 0.97
N GLU A 111 -7.14 -15.96 0.33
CA GLU A 111 -7.25 -15.61 -1.09
C GLU A 111 -6.89 -14.14 -1.31
N ARG A 112 -7.43 -13.25 -0.48
CA ARG A 112 -7.10 -11.83 -0.50
C ARG A 112 -5.63 -11.59 -0.17
N ALA A 113 -5.12 -12.28 0.85
CA ALA A 113 -3.71 -12.24 1.18
C ALA A 113 -2.82 -12.65 0.00
N TRP A 114 -3.20 -13.70 -0.72
CA TRP A 114 -2.47 -14.17 -1.89
C TRP A 114 -2.45 -13.13 -3.02
N VAL A 115 -3.60 -12.51 -3.33
CA VAL A 115 -3.68 -11.47 -4.38
C VAL A 115 -2.77 -10.29 -4.05
N TRP A 116 -2.87 -9.75 -2.83
CA TRP A 116 -2.02 -8.64 -2.40
C TRP A 116 -0.53 -8.98 -2.36
N ALA A 117 -0.18 -10.18 -1.88
CA ALA A 117 1.20 -10.65 -1.88
C ALA A 117 1.77 -10.78 -3.29
N ARG A 118 0.98 -11.29 -4.24
CA ARG A 118 1.40 -11.38 -5.65
C ARG A 118 1.57 -10.02 -6.30
N LEU A 119 0.72 -9.04 -6.00
CA LEU A 119 0.89 -7.67 -6.47
C LEU A 119 2.19 -7.06 -5.93
N ALA A 120 2.45 -7.19 -4.63
CA ALA A 120 3.71 -6.70 -4.06
C ALA A 120 4.94 -7.37 -4.69
N ALA A 121 4.84 -8.66 -5.02
CA ALA A 121 5.91 -9.43 -5.64
C ALA A 121 6.22 -9.04 -7.10
N THR A 122 5.33 -8.34 -7.81
CA THR A 122 5.59 -7.94 -9.22
C THR A 122 6.56 -6.76 -9.35
N HIS A 123 6.93 -6.09 -8.26
CA HIS A 123 7.76 -4.87 -8.29
C HIS A 123 9.28 -5.13 -8.22
N GLY A 124 9.77 -6.10 -9.01
CA GLY A 124 11.20 -6.36 -9.18
C GLY A 124 11.91 -6.99 -7.97
N ASP A 125 13.25 -6.89 -7.93
CA ASP A 125 14.09 -7.58 -6.94
C ASP A 125 14.27 -6.82 -5.62
N THR A 126 13.17 -6.41 -4.98
CA THR A 126 13.22 -5.77 -3.66
C THR A 126 13.09 -6.80 -2.53
N PRO A 127 13.63 -6.53 -1.32
CA PRO A 127 13.38 -7.39 -0.16
C PRO A 127 11.90 -7.60 0.12
N THR A 128 11.08 -6.56 -0.08
CA THR A 128 9.61 -6.63 0.03
C THR A 128 9.02 -7.60 -0.98
N ALA A 129 9.40 -7.51 -2.26
CA ALA A 129 8.91 -8.39 -3.30
C ALA A 129 9.30 -9.87 -3.05
N LYS A 130 10.52 -10.13 -2.57
CA LYS A 130 10.96 -11.49 -2.18
C LYS A 130 10.10 -12.06 -1.06
N ARG A 131 9.89 -11.28 0.00
CA ARG A 131 9.05 -11.69 1.14
C ARG A 131 7.59 -11.90 0.72
N ALA A 132 7.07 -11.03 -0.13
CA ALA A 132 5.72 -11.15 -0.67
C ALA A 132 5.57 -12.40 -1.55
N GLY A 133 6.56 -12.69 -2.40
CA GLY A 133 6.60 -13.92 -3.20
C GLY A 133 6.63 -15.19 -2.35
N ALA A 134 7.41 -15.18 -1.26
CA ALA A 134 7.44 -16.29 -0.31
C ALA A 134 6.09 -16.48 0.40
N LEU A 135 5.46 -15.39 0.85
CA LEU A 135 4.12 -15.43 1.45
C LEU A 135 3.10 -15.99 0.45
N ALA A 136 3.08 -15.49 -0.78
CA ALA A 136 2.18 -15.98 -1.84
C ALA A 136 2.38 -17.47 -2.13
N THR A 137 3.63 -17.94 -2.19
CA THR A 137 3.95 -19.36 -2.38
C THR A 137 3.41 -20.21 -1.24
N SER A 138 3.61 -19.76 0.01
CA SER A 138 3.12 -20.47 1.19
C SER A 138 1.59 -20.55 1.24
N LEU A 139 0.89 -19.50 0.78
CA LEU A 139 -0.57 -19.46 0.71
C LEU A 139 -1.09 -20.37 -0.41
N ALA A 140 -0.43 -20.33 -1.57
CA ALA A 140 -0.78 -21.15 -2.74
C ALA A 140 -0.69 -22.65 -2.46
N ALA A 141 0.25 -23.08 -1.62
CA ALA A 141 0.42 -24.50 -1.27
C ALA A 141 -0.82 -25.14 -0.61
N ARG A 142 -1.78 -24.32 -0.14
CA ARG A 142 -3.03 -24.79 0.48
C ARG A 142 -4.26 -24.56 -0.41
N MET A 143 -4.08 -24.08 -1.63
CA MET A 143 -5.14 -23.77 -2.58
C MET A 143 -5.10 -24.73 -3.76
N ASP A 144 -6.26 -25.07 -4.32
CA ASP A 144 -6.33 -25.82 -5.56
C ASP A 144 -6.00 -24.94 -6.79
N ALA A 145 -5.74 -25.59 -7.93
CA ALA A 145 -5.37 -24.91 -9.16
C ALA A 145 -6.48 -24.02 -9.74
N ALA A 146 -7.75 -24.39 -9.57
CA ALA A 146 -8.88 -23.62 -10.08
C ALA A 146 -9.03 -22.29 -9.32
N THR A 147 -8.85 -22.35 -8.00
CA THR A 147 -8.79 -21.20 -7.09
C THR A 147 -7.65 -20.28 -7.49
N LEU A 148 -6.42 -20.79 -7.66
CA LEU A 148 -5.28 -19.99 -8.07
C LEU A 148 -5.49 -19.32 -9.45
N ALA A 149 -6.05 -20.05 -10.42
CA ALA A 149 -6.34 -19.47 -11.74
C ALA A 149 -7.39 -18.35 -11.67
N ARG A 150 -8.42 -18.50 -10.82
CA ARG A 150 -9.41 -17.44 -10.56
C ARG A 150 -8.77 -16.22 -9.92
N LEU A 151 -7.92 -16.41 -8.92
CA LEU A 151 -7.24 -15.31 -8.22
C LEU A 151 -6.22 -14.60 -9.12
N ASP A 152 -5.51 -15.33 -9.96
CA ASP A 152 -4.57 -14.71 -10.90
C ASP A 152 -5.28 -13.84 -11.93
N ARG A 153 -6.45 -14.29 -12.44
CA ARG A 153 -7.32 -13.44 -13.25
C ARG A 153 -7.77 -12.18 -12.51
N LYS A 154 -8.19 -12.30 -11.25
CA LYS A 154 -8.58 -11.14 -10.41
C LYS A 154 -7.41 -10.16 -10.23
N ARG A 155 -6.20 -10.68 -10.01
CA ARG A 155 -4.97 -9.90 -9.89
C ARG A 155 -4.62 -9.16 -11.19
N LEU A 156 -4.68 -9.84 -12.33
CA LEU A 156 -4.36 -9.27 -13.65
C LEU A 156 -5.38 -8.23 -14.10
N ALA A 157 -6.66 -8.43 -13.75
CA ALA A 157 -7.72 -7.46 -13.99
C ALA A 157 -7.71 -6.30 -12.98
N TRP A 158 -6.54 -5.94 -12.46
CA TRP A 158 -6.32 -5.04 -11.32
C TRP A 158 -7.30 -3.87 -11.27
N ARG A 159 -8.02 -3.79 -10.14
CA ARG A 159 -8.89 -2.66 -9.77
C ARG A 159 -8.63 -2.32 -8.30
N PRO A 160 -8.52 -1.02 -7.94
CA PRO A 160 -8.48 -0.60 -6.55
C PRO A 160 -9.70 -1.13 -5.78
N TRP A 161 -9.50 -1.64 -4.58
CA TRP A 161 -10.62 -2.09 -3.73
C TRP A 161 -11.21 -0.88 -3.02
N ALA A 162 -12.54 -0.72 -3.07
CA ALA A 162 -13.23 0.37 -2.42
C ALA A 162 -13.18 0.25 -0.90
N THR A 163 -13.21 -0.98 -0.38
CA THR A 163 -13.21 -1.25 1.07
C THR A 163 -12.40 -2.51 1.40
N LEU A 164 -12.13 -2.70 2.70
CA LEU A 164 -11.55 -3.95 3.21
C LEU A 164 -12.52 -5.14 3.16
N ALA A 165 -13.80 -4.91 2.87
CA ALA A 165 -14.85 -5.93 2.80
C ALA A 165 -15.06 -6.49 1.38
N GLU A 166 -14.59 -5.80 0.34
CA GLU A 166 -14.64 -6.22 -1.08
C GLU A 166 -13.66 -7.34 -1.41
#